data_AF-A0A8T5TP54-F1
#
_entry.id   AF-A0A8T5TP54-F1
#
_cell.length_a   1.000
_cell.length_b   1.000
_cell.length_c   1.000
_cell.angle_alpha   90.00
_cell.angle_beta   90.00
_cell.angle_gamma   90.00
#
_symmetry.space_group_name_H-M   'P 1'
#
loop_
_entity.id
_entity.type
_entity.pdbx_description
1 polymer ?
#
loop_
_entity_poly.entity_id
_entity_poly.type
_entity_poly.pdbx_seq_one_letter_code
_entity_poly.pdbx_strand_id
1 'polypeptide(L)'
;MYRDLNQFEHSILLLTSPKLLISEGIADLAINVLFSYRDQAEIGLNEFCPDILKEDSLEAMVAQNKVRNKLNLFWYNFAYHYLVDNYTDEEVISYGKNYEIFGEDDLRNQIKRLNNPVYSKNAFTYNLGMNIIKKKYGEFPSVKDFRSLLINPILPSDLL
;
A
#
# COMPACT_ATOMS: atom_id res chain seq x y z
N MET A 1 27.04 -12.42 14.45
CA MET A 1 26.42 -11.41 15.33
C MET A 1 25.32 -11.95 16.26
N TYR A 2 24.40 -12.85 15.84
CA TYR A 2 23.46 -13.52 16.79
C TYR A 2 23.91 -14.91 17.25
N ARG A 3 24.49 -15.72 16.35
CA ARG A 3 25.01 -17.07 16.68
C ARG A 3 26.20 -17.05 17.63
N ASP A 4 27.00 -15.99 17.57
CA ASP A 4 28.22 -15.85 18.40
C ASP A 4 27.90 -15.47 19.86
N LEU A 5 26.67 -15.04 20.14
CA LEU A 5 26.21 -14.64 21.48
C LEU A 5 25.36 -15.70 22.19
N ASN A 6 25.13 -16.87 21.56
CA ASN A 6 24.28 -17.94 22.09
C ASN A 6 22.86 -17.47 22.49
N GLN A 7 22.33 -16.47 21.78
CA GLN A 7 21.01 -15.88 21.99
C GLN A 7 20.05 -16.34 20.88
N PHE A 8 18.79 -16.60 21.26
CA PHE A 8 17.70 -16.78 20.30
C PHE A 8 17.04 -15.43 20.03
N GLU A 9 16.99 -15.03 18.76
CA GLU A 9 16.11 -13.95 18.33
C GLU A 9 14.69 -14.51 18.18
N HIS A 10 13.73 -13.92 18.89
CA HIS A 10 12.32 -14.19 18.68
C HIS A 10 11.64 -12.90 18.25
N SER A 11 11.00 -12.90 17.09
CA SER A 11 10.20 -11.78 16.60
C SER A 11 8.73 -12.17 16.56
N ILE A 12 7.89 -11.29 17.11
CA ILE A 12 6.43 -11.41 17.01
C ILE A 12 5.98 -10.52 15.86
N LEU A 13 5.46 -11.13 14.81
CA LEU A 13 4.89 -10.40 13.67
C LEU A 13 3.41 -10.10 13.95
N LEU A 14 3.13 -8.86 14.36
CA LEU A 14 1.79 -8.40 14.70
C LEU A 14 0.98 -8.01 13.44
N LEU A 15 0.66 -8.99 12.59
CA LEU A 15 -0.10 -8.77 11.34
C LEU A 15 -1.55 -8.33 11.59
N THR A 16 -2.08 -8.49 12.80
CA THR A 16 -3.46 -8.16 13.17
C THR A 16 -3.50 -7.15 14.31
N SER A 17 -2.74 -6.06 14.19
CA SER A 17 -2.70 -4.97 15.18
C SER A 17 -3.31 -3.68 14.63
N PRO A 18 -4.04 -2.89 15.45
CA PRO A 18 -4.46 -1.54 15.08
C PRO A 18 -3.29 -0.63 14.68
N LYS A 19 -2.07 -0.90 15.17
CA LYS A 19 -0.87 -0.16 14.76
C LYS A 19 -0.50 -0.41 13.29
N LEU A 20 -0.77 -1.62 12.77
CA LEU A 20 -0.48 -1.93 11.38
C LEU A 20 -1.27 -1.04 10.42
N LEU A 21 -2.53 -0.74 10.77
CA LEU A 21 -3.37 0.20 10.02
C LEU A 21 -2.69 1.57 9.89
N ILE A 22 -2.15 2.09 10.99
CA ILE A 22 -1.46 3.39 11.02
C ILE A 22 -0.14 3.31 10.24
N SER A 23 0.64 2.26 10.44
CA SER A 23 1.92 2.07 9.76
C SER A 23 1.78 1.98 8.25
N GLU A 24 0.83 1.19 7.72
CA GLU A 24 0.59 1.10 6.28
C GLU A 24 0.04 2.42 5.73
N GLY A 25 -0.84 3.10 6.47
CA GLY A 25 -1.33 4.43 6.07
C GLY A 25 -0.21 5.48 5.98
N ILE A 26 0.73 5.47 6.93
CA ILE A 26 1.92 6.32 6.90
C ILE A 26 2.77 5.96 5.67
N ALA A 27 3.05 4.67 5.44
CA ALA A 27 3.88 4.22 4.34
C ALA A 27 3.31 4.64 2.97
N ASP A 28 1.99 4.46 2.77
CA ASP A 28 1.30 4.85 1.53
C ASP A 28 1.31 6.36 1.28
N LEU A 29 1.21 7.17 2.35
CA LEU A 29 1.19 8.63 2.24
C LEU A 29 2.59 9.23 2.11
N ALA A 30 3.62 8.60 2.67
CA ALA A 30 4.97 9.15 2.81
C ALA A 30 5.52 9.71 1.50
N ILE A 31 5.42 8.92 0.43
CA ILE A 31 5.97 9.29 -0.88
C ILE A 31 5.33 10.58 -1.40
N ASN A 32 4.00 10.72 -1.28
CA ASN A 32 3.28 11.88 -1.80
C ASN A 32 3.35 13.10 -0.88
N VAL A 33 3.68 12.91 0.40
CA VAL A 33 3.98 14.01 1.33
C VAL A 33 5.37 14.59 1.07
N LEU A 34 6.33 13.74 0.75
CA LEU A 34 7.74 14.14 0.60
C LEU A 34 8.10 14.60 -0.80
N PHE A 35 7.45 14.05 -1.83
CA PHE A 35 7.85 14.20 -3.22
C PHE A 35 6.64 14.47 -4.12
N SER A 36 6.79 15.41 -5.06
CA SER A 36 5.83 15.54 -6.14
C SER A 36 5.89 14.31 -7.06
N TYR A 37 4.84 14.08 -7.85
CA TYR A 37 4.84 12.98 -8.83
C TYR A 37 6.00 13.05 -9.83
N ARG A 38 6.47 14.27 -10.13
CA ARG A 38 7.62 14.51 -11.00
C ARG A 38 8.91 14.12 -10.29
N ASP A 39 9.11 14.54 -9.04
CA ASP A 39 10.27 14.14 -8.24
C ASP A 39 10.33 12.61 -8.11
N GLN A 40 9.18 11.96 -7.87
CA GLN A 40 9.10 10.50 -7.78
C GLN A 40 9.57 9.81 -9.08
N ALA A 41 9.15 10.33 -10.24
CA ALA A 41 9.55 9.78 -11.53
C ALA A 41 11.03 10.07 -11.84
N GLU A 42 11.50 11.29 -11.60
CA GLU A 42 12.91 11.67 -11.80
C GLU A 42 13.85 10.88 -10.90
N ILE A 43 13.52 10.71 -9.61
CA ILE A 43 14.28 9.85 -8.68
C ILE A 43 14.25 8.39 -9.18
N GLY A 44 13.09 7.90 -9.61
CA GLY A 44 12.95 6.57 -10.20
C GLY A 44 13.92 6.33 -11.36
N LEU A 45 14.00 7.30 -12.28
CA LEU A 45 14.88 7.24 -13.45
C LEU A 45 16.36 7.39 -13.09
N ASN A 46 16.70 8.32 -12.20
CA ASN A 46 18.09 8.68 -11.93
C ASN A 46 18.77 7.71 -10.96
N GLU A 47 18.03 7.18 -9.98
CA GLU A 47 18.61 6.44 -8.85
C GLU A 47 18.33 4.93 -8.92
N PHE A 48 17.18 4.53 -9.49
CA PHE A 48 16.70 3.15 -9.43
C PHE A 48 16.59 2.45 -10.78
N CYS A 49 16.51 3.20 -11.88
CA CYS A 49 16.39 2.63 -13.21
C CYS A 49 17.76 2.11 -13.70
N PRO A 50 17.90 0.80 -13.98
CA PRO A 50 19.15 0.26 -14.48
C PRO A 50 19.42 0.65 -15.95
N ASP A 51 18.38 1.02 -16.70
CA ASP A 51 18.45 1.32 -18.14
C ASP A 51 17.32 2.27 -18.57
N ILE A 52 17.58 3.58 -18.47
CA ILE A 52 16.62 4.66 -18.76
C ILE A 52 16.04 4.59 -20.18
N LEU A 53 16.74 3.95 -21.13
CA LEU A 53 16.28 3.86 -22.53
C LEU A 53 15.12 2.88 -22.72
N LYS A 54 14.86 2.03 -21.72
CA LYS A 54 13.71 1.10 -21.72
C LYS A 54 12.49 1.67 -21.02
N GLU A 55 12.63 2.82 -20.39
CA GLU A 55 11.53 3.47 -19.69
C GLU A 55 10.70 4.33 -20.64
N ASP A 56 9.47 4.61 -20.22
CA ASP A 56 8.60 5.55 -20.92
C ASP A 56 9.06 7.00 -20.68
N SER A 57 8.43 7.95 -21.36
CA SER A 57 8.62 9.37 -21.11
C SER A 57 8.37 9.74 -19.64
N LEU A 58 9.06 10.77 -19.16
CA LEU A 58 8.88 11.29 -17.81
C LEU A 58 7.41 11.68 -17.54
N GLU A 59 6.74 12.24 -18.54
CA GLU A 59 5.32 12.61 -18.47
C GLU A 59 4.41 11.38 -18.30
N ALA A 60 4.71 10.29 -19.01
CA ALA A 60 3.99 9.02 -18.84
C ALA A 60 4.22 8.44 -17.45
N MET A 61 5.44 8.43 -16.94
CA MET A 61 5.75 7.97 -15.58
C MET A 61 5.06 8.81 -14.50
N VAL A 62 5.02 10.14 -14.67
CA VAL A 62 4.24 11.04 -13.80
C VAL A 62 2.76 10.68 -13.80
N ALA A 63 2.19 10.37 -14.96
CA ALA A 63 0.81 9.92 -15.08
C ALA A 63 0.60 8.56 -14.41
N GLN A 64 1.52 7.61 -14.58
CA GLN A 64 1.49 6.31 -13.92
C GLN A 64 1.51 6.44 -12.39
N ASN A 65 2.37 7.29 -11.82
CA ASN A 65 2.43 7.52 -10.37
C ASN A 65 1.10 8.07 -9.82
N LYS A 66 0.43 8.96 -10.56
CA LYS A 66 -0.91 9.46 -10.18
C LYS A 66 -1.97 8.35 -10.15
N VAL A 67 -1.91 7.41 -11.09
CA VAL A 67 -2.82 6.26 -11.14
C VAL A 67 -2.49 5.26 -10.03
N ARG A 68 -1.20 5.00 -9.78
CA ARG A 68 -0.72 4.06 -8.77
C ARG A 68 -1.28 4.36 -7.38
N ASN A 69 -1.35 5.63 -7.00
CA ASN A 69 -1.95 6.07 -5.74
C ASN A 69 -3.43 5.68 -5.57
N LYS A 70 -4.15 5.39 -6.65
CA LYS A 70 -5.56 4.97 -6.61
C LYS A 70 -5.72 3.45 -6.58
N LEU A 71 -4.66 2.68 -6.82
CA LEU A 71 -4.72 1.22 -6.85
C LEU A 71 -5.05 0.60 -5.49
N ASN A 72 -4.76 1.29 -4.38
CA ASN A 72 -5.11 0.78 -3.06
C ASN A 72 -6.63 0.65 -2.87
N LEU A 73 -7.44 1.51 -3.51
CA LEU A 73 -8.89 1.37 -3.51
C LEU A 73 -9.34 0.17 -4.37
N PHE A 74 -8.68 -0.06 -5.50
CA PHE A 74 -8.94 -1.25 -6.32
C PHE A 74 -8.71 -2.53 -5.50
N TRP A 75 -7.55 -2.66 -4.85
CA TRP A 75 -7.22 -3.84 -4.05
C TRP A 75 -8.13 -4.01 -2.84
N TYR A 76 -8.54 -2.91 -2.22
CA TYR A 76 -9.56 -2.92 -1.17
C TYR A 76 -10.87 -3.52 -1.68
N ASN A 77 -11.41 -3.02 -2.79
CA ASN A 77 -12.67 -3.52 -3.36
C ASN A 77 -12.55 -4.96 -3.86
N PHE A 78 -11.43 -5.31 -4.48
CA PHE A 78 -11.14 -6.68 -4.90
C PHE A 78 -11.22 -7.65 -3.71
N ALA A 79 -10.56 -7.31 -2.60
CA ALA A 79 -10.61 -8.10 -1.38
C ALA A 79 -12.00 -8.10 -0.73
N TYR A 80 -12.72 -6.97 -0.78
CA TYR A 80 -14.07 -6.84 -0.24
C TYR A 80 -15.04 -7.77 -0.98
N HIS A 81 -15.05 -7.73 -2.30
CA HIS A 81 -15.91 -8.62 -3.11
C HIS A 81 -15.62 -10.09 -2.83
N TYR A 82 -14.34 -10.46 -2.71
CA TYR A 82 -13.96 -11.84 -2.45
C TYR A 82 -14.32 -12.31 -1.04
N LEU A 83 -13.98 -11.52 -0.01
CA LEU A 83 -14.07 -11.95 1.40
C LEU A 83 -15.41 -11.63 2.07
N VAL A 84 -16.15 -10.66 1.55
CA VAL A 84 -17.38 -10.14 2.18
C VAL A 84 -18.60 -10.41 1.30
N ASP A 85 -18.53 -10.07 0.02
CA ASP A 85 -19.66 -10.29 -0.90
C ASP A 85 -19.74 -11.75 -1.40
N ASN A 86 -18.74 -12.58 -1.08
CA ASN A 86 -18.63 -14.00 -1.45
C ASN A 86 -18.63 -14.23 -2.96
N TYR A 87 -17.97 -13.36 -3.72
CA TYR A 87 -17.72 -13.59 -5.14
C TYR A 87 -16.92 -14.88 -5.34
N THR A 88 -17.20 -15.61 -6.42
CA THR A 88 -16.34 -16.71 -6.85
C THR A 88 -15.00 -16.18 -7.37
N ASP A 89 -14.01 -17.06 -7.48
CA ASP A 89 -12.72 -16.73 -8.09
C ASP A 89 -12.91 -16.12 -9.49
N GLU A 90 -13.82 -16.65 -10.31
CA GLU A 90 -14.11 -16.16 -11.66
C GLU A 90 -14.76 -14.79 -11.66
N GLU A 91 -15.70 -14.54 -10.74
CA GLU A 91 -16.39 -13.25 -10.61
C GLU A 91 -15.41 -12.15 -10.21
N VAL A 92 -14.54 -12.41 -9.24
CA VAL A 92 -13.56 -11.42 -8.79
C VAL A 92 -12.42 -11.23 -9.81
N ILE A 93 -12.02 -12.27 -10.54
CA ILE A 93 -11.10 -12.15 -11.68
C ILE A 93 -11.73 -11.29 -12.77
N SER A 94 -13.00 -11.51 -13.10
CA SER A 94 -13.72 -10.70 -14.09
C SER A 94 -13.77 -9.23 -13.66
N TYR A 95 -14.08 -8.96 -12.39
CA TYR A 95 -14.01 -7.61 -11.81
C TYR A 95 -12.61 -6.99 -12.00
N GLY A 96 -11.54 -7.74 -11.69
CA GLY A 96 -10.17 -7.26 -11.82
C GLY A 96 -9.75 -6.96 -13.26
N LYS A 97 -10.12 -7.84 -14.21
CA LYS A 97 -9.77 -7.69 -15.63
C LYS A 97 -10.46 -6.49 -16.30
N ASN A 98 -11.62 -6.06 -15.80
CA ASN A 98 -12.32 -4.87 -16.32
C ASN A 98 -11.51 -3.57 -16.22
N TYR A 99 -10.46 -3.54 -15.39
CA TYR A 99 -9.58 -2.38 -15.25
C TYR A 99 -8.39 -2.41 -16.21
N GLU A 100 -8.12 -3.53 -16.88
CA GLU A 100 -7.03 -3.71 -17.86
C GLU A 100 -5.62 -3.38 -17.33
N ILE A 101 -5.43 -3.32 -16.01
CA ILE A 101 -4.15 -2.99 -15.36
C ILE A 101 -3.39 -4.25 -14.94
N PHE A 102 -4.09 -5.32 -14.57
CA PHE A 102 -3.50 -6.52 -13.96
C PHE A 102 -3.72 -7.75 -14.84
N GLY A 103 -2.71 -8.60 -14.92
CA GLY A 103 -2.81 -9.90 -15.57
C GLY A 103 -3.65 -10.87 -14.73
N GLU A 104 -4.19 -11.91 -15.37
CA GLU A 104 -4.96 -12.93 -14.67
C GLU A 104 -4.13 -13.64 -13.58
N ASP A 105 -2.85 -13.87 -13.84
CA ASP A 105 -1.94 -14.49 -12.87
C ASP A 105 -1.75 -13.63 -11.61
N ASP A 106 -1.69 -12.30 -11.75
CA ASP A 106 -1.61 -11.36 -10.62
C ASP A 106 -2.86 -11.47 -9.75
N LEU A 107 -4.04 -11.46 -10.37
CA LEU A 107 -5.33 -11.58 -9.69
C LEU A 107 -5.47 -12.92 -8.97
N ARG A 108 -5.06 -14.02 -9.62
CA ARG A 108 -5.05 -15.37 -9.02
C ARG A 108 -4.08 -15.46 -7.84
N ASN A 109 -2.92 -14.84 -7.93
CA ASN A 109 -1.98 -14.79 -6.81
C ASN A 109 -2.53 -13.97 -5.65
N GLN A 110 -3.25 -12.89 -5.94
CA GLN A 110 -3.94 -12.13 -4.90
C GLN A 110 -5.04 -12.96 -4.23
N ILE A 111 -5.85 -13.71 -4.99
CA ILE A 111 -6.85 -14.64 -4.43
C ILE A 111 -6.20 -15.67 -3.48
N LYS A 112 -5.09 -16.29 -3.89
CA LYS A 112 -4.32 -17.22 -3.02
C LYS A 112 -3.91 -16.54 -1.70
N ARG A 113 -3.48 -15.28 -1.76
CA ARG A 113 -3.13 -14.50 -0.55
C ARG A 113 -4.36 -14.22 0.31
N LEU A 114 -5.50 -13.88 -0.28
CA LEU A 114 -6.75 -13.61 0.44
C LEU A 114 -7.33 -14.87 1.10
N ASN A 115 -7.12 -16.04 0.51
CA ASN A 115 -7.47 -17.33 1.11
C ASN A 115 -6.61 -17.69 2.32
N ASN A 116 -5.48 -17.01 2.54
CA ASN A 116 -4.67 -17.23 3.73
C ASN A 116 -5.20 -16.37 4.90
N PRO A 117 -5.73 -16.97 5.98
CA PRO A 117 -6.30 -16.23 7.11
C PRO A 117 -5.33 -15.27 7.81
N VAL A 118 -4.02 -15.53 7.68
CA VAL A 118 -2.96 -14.70 8.25
C VAL A 118 -2.83 -13.36 7.52
N TYR A 119 -3.12 -13.32 6.21
CA TYR A 119 -2.88 -12.16 5.36
C TYR A 119 -4.14 -11.51 4.80
N SER A 120 -5.27 -12.20 4.84
CA SER A 120 -6.54 -11.77 4.22
C SER A 120 -6.96 -10.38 4.68
N LYS A 121 -6.80 -10.08 5.97
CA LYS A 121 -7.17 -8.80 6.58
C LYS A 121 -6.23 -7.64 6.20
N ASN A 122 -4.99 -7.94 5.81
CA ASN A 122 -4.01 -6.92 5.42
C ASN A 122 -4.35 -6.26 4.09
N ALA A 123 -5.23 -6.87 3.29
CA ALA A 123 -5.69 -6.23 2.05
C ALA A 123 -6.46 -4.93 2.31
N PHE A 124 -7.05 -4.77 3.51
CA PHE A 124 -7.82 -3.58 3.87
C PHE A 124 -6.97 -2.49 4.55
N THR A 125 -5.80 -2.82 5.10
CA THR A 125 -5.04 -1.90 5.97
C THR A 125 -4.48 -0.70 5.23
N TYR A 126 -4.03 -0.87 3.99
CA TYR A 126 -3.52 0.21 3.13
C TYR A 126 -4.56 1.31 2.92
N ASN A 127 -5.71 0.95 2.32
CA ASN A 127 -6.76 1.92 2.01
C ASN A 127 -7.37 2.55 3.26
N LEU A 128 -7.71 1.74 4.27
CA LEU A 128 -8.31 2.24 5.51
C LEU A 128 -7.32 3.12 6.30
N GLY A 129 -6.05 2.72 6.35
CA GLY A 129 -4.98 3.45 7.03
C GLY A 129 -4.68 4.79 6.38
N MET A 130 -4.61 4.83 5.06
CA MET A 130 -4.48 6.07 4.32
C MET A 130 -5.69 6.99 4.56
N ASN A 131 -6.91 6.46 4.46
CA ASN A 131 -8.13 7.25 4.56
C ASN A 131 -8.35 7.84 5.96
N ILE A 132 -8.00 7.13 7.03
CA ILE A 132 -8.14 7.67 8.39
C ILE A 132 -7.18 8.84 8.64
N ILE A 133 -5.95 8.77 8.11
CA ILE A 133 -5.00 9.88 8.19
C ILE A 133 -5.49 11.07 7.33
N LYS A 134 -5.94 10.80 6.11
CA LYS A 134 -6.49 11.83 5.20
C LYS A 134 -7.72 12.52 5.78
N LYS A 135 -8.60 11.79 6.48
CA LYS A 135 -9.77 12.36 7.14
C LYS A 135 -9.38 13.45 8.13
N LYS A 136 -8.28 13.26 8.88
CA LYS A 136 -7.83 14.22 9.89
C LYS A 136 -7.00 15.36 9.31
N TYR A 137 -6.08 15.08 8.39
CA TYR A 137 -5.08 16.04 7.92
C TYR A 137 -5.27 16.52 6.47
N GLY A 138 -6.29 16.03 5.78
CA GLY A 138 -6.55 16.29 4.36
C GLY A 138 -5.81 15.33 3.42
N GLU A 139 -6.05 15.49 2.11
CA GLU A 139 -5.52 14.60 1.06
C GLU A 139 -3.99 14.50 1.06
N PHE A 140 -3.33 15.62 1.40
CA PHE A 140 -1.88 15.74 1.54
C PHE A 140 -1.57 16.39 2.88
N PRO A 141 -1.29 15.58 3.93
CA PRO A 141 -0.88 16.10 5.23
C PRO A 141 0.35 17.01 5.10
N SER A 142 0.40 18.08 5.90
CA SER A 142 1.62 18.91 5.94
C SER A 142 2.81 18.08 6.44
N VAL A 143 4.03 18.42 6.02
CA VAL A 143 5.25 17.74 6.50
C VAL A 143 5.34 17.75 8.04
N LYS A 144 4.86 18.81 8.68
CA LYS A 144 4.82 18.92 10.14
C LYS A 144 3.87 17.89 10.75
N ASP A 145 2.65 17.77 10.22
CA ASP A 145 1.66 16.82 10.71
C ASP A 145 2.09 15.38 10.43
N PHE A 146 2.62 15.12 9.24
CA PHE A 146 3.16 13.81 8.87
C PHE A 146 4.32 13.40 9.76
N ARG A 147 5.24 14.31 10.09
CA ARG A 147 6.31 14.05 11.05
C ARG A 147 5.78 13.67 12.43
N SER A 148 4.67 14.29 12.87
CA SER A 148 4.02 13.94 14.15
C SER A 148 3.58 12.47 14.17
N LEU A 149 3.10 11.94 13.03
CA LEU A 149 2.72 10.54 12.89
C LEU A 149 3.88 9.55 13.09
N LEU A 150 5.12 9.99 12.79
CA LEU A 150 6.32 9.15 12.87
C LEU A 150 6.93 9.13 14.27
N ILE A 151 6.84 10.24 15.00
CA ILE A 151 7.56 10.41 16.28
C ILE A 151 6.68 10.16 17.50
N ASN A 152 5.36 10.28 17.36
CA ASN A 152 4.42 10.10 18.45
C ASN A 152 3.72 8.74 18.34
N PRO A 153 3.51 8.02 19.46
CA PRO A 153 2.63 6.87 19.45
C PRO A 153 1.18 7.33 19.20
N ILE A 154 0.59 6.87 18.11
CA ILE A 154 -0.77 7.23 17.70
C ILE A 154 -1.63 5.97 17.60
N LEU A 155 -2.86 6.07 18.08
CA LEU A 155 -3.91 5.08 17.91
C LEU A 155 -4.88 5.53 16.80
N PRO A 156 -5.58 4.59 16.13
CA PRO A 156 -6.63 4.96 15.18
C PRO A 156 -7.69 5.91 15.75
N SER A 157 -8.05 5.79 17.03
CA SER A 157 -8.98 6.69 17.71
C SER A 157 -8.53 8.15 17.73
N ASP A 158 -7.22 8.41 17.71
CA ASP A 158 -6.69 9.77 17.70
C ASP A 158 -6.84 10.45 16.34
N LEU A 159 -7.23 9.70 15.31
CA LEU A 159 -7.38 10.15 13.92
C LEU A 159 -8.85 10.27 13.47
N LEU A 160 -9.82 9.93 14.33
CA LEU A 160 -11.24 9.90 13.99
C LEU A 160 -11.97 11.22 14.25
#